data_AF-A0A2D5VL75-F1
#
_entry.id   AF-A0A2D5VL75-F1
#
_cell.length_a   1.000
_cell.length_b   1.000
_cell.length_c   1.000
_cell.angle_alpha   90.00
_cell.angle_beta   90.00
_cell.angle_gamma   90.00
#
_symmetry.space_group_name_H-M   'P 1'
#
loop_
_entity.id
_entity.type
_entity.pdbx_description
1 polymer ?
#
loop_
_entity_poly.entity_id
_entity_poly.type
_entity_poly.pdbx_seq_one_letter_code
_entity_poly.pdbx_strand_id
1 'polypeptide(L)'
;MPSFDEMVRLAKDAPETLERIRLQLIEDTIAEAPESCHRRLRGLQFQIDMERRRAGNPMGACIRISKMMHDSLYTMRQTLNAAIGEEVDTDMLALDGDAVAPAQVLSFPMQANS
;
A
#
# COMPACT_ATOMS: atom_id res chain seq x y z
N MET A 1 7.60 0.96 -22.47
CA MET A 1 6.77 1.97 -21.77
C MET A 1 6.76 3.26 -22.60
N PRO A 2 5.61 3.97 -22.74
CA PRO A 2 5.54 5.25 -23.45
C PRO A 2 6.39 6.34 -22.76
N SER A 3 6.73 7.40 -23.50
CA SER A 3 7.47 8.54 -22.94
C SER A 3 6.59 9.38 -22.01
N PHE A 4 7.21 10.27 -21.21
CA PHE A 4 6.46 11.17 -20.34
C PHE A 4 5.50 12.08 -21.13
N ASP A 5 5.98 12.68 -22.21
CA ASP A 5 5.17 13.57 -23.06
C ASP A 5 3.98 12.83 -23.68
N GLU A 6 4.17 11.57 -24.09
CA GLU A 6 3.10 10.72 -24.58
C GLU A 6 2.07 10.40 -23.50
N MET A 7 2.51 10.10 -22.27
CA MET A 7 1.60 9.88 -21.14
C MET A 7 0.80 11.13 -20.80
N VAL A 8 1.41 12.33 -20.86
CA VAL A 8 0.70 13.60 -20.65
C VAL A 8 -0.34 13.83 -21.74
N ARG A 9 -0.02 13.53 -22.99
CA ARG A 9 -1.00 13.61 -24.10
C ARG A 9 -2.15 12.64 -23.88
N LEU A 10 -1.85 11.38 -23.55
CA LEU A 10 -2.87 10.36 -23.30
C LEU A 10 -3.77 10.71 -22.11
N ALA A 11 -3.22 11.29 -21.04
CA ALA A 11 -4.00 11.72 -19.89
C ALA A 11 -5.06 12.78 -20.24
N LYS A 12 -4.78 13.64 -21.24
CA LYS A 12 -5.69 14.70 -21.69
C LYS A 12 -6.69 14.19 -22.73
N ASP A 13 -6.19 13.46 -23.72
CA ASP A 13 -6.94 13.18 -24.95
C ASP A 13 -7.58 11.78 -24.95
N ALA A 14 -7.01 10.83 -24.20
CA ALA A 14 -7.43 9.42 -24.20
C ALA A 14 -7.15 8.72 -22.86
N PRO A 15 -7.79 9.15 -21.74
CA PRO A 15 -7.49 8.65 -20.40
C PRO A 15 -7.69 7.14 -20.26
N GLU A 16 -8.67 6.55 -20.97
CA GLU A 16 -8.90 5.10 -20.99
C GLU A 16 -7.73 4.33 -21.60
N THR A 17 -7.03 4.92 -22.58
CA THR A 17 -5.84 4.30 -23.17
C THR A 17 -4.69 4.28 -22.18
N LEU A 18 -4.53 5.37 -21.41
CA LEU A 18 -3.53 5.43 -20.35
C LEU A 18 -3.81 4.41 -19.24
N GLU A 19 -5.08 4.24 -18.83
CA GLU A 19 -5.47 3.24 -17.84
C GLU A 19 -5.22 1.81 -18.34
N ARG A 20 -5.47 1.52 -19.62
CA ARG A 20 -5.14 0.22 -20.23
C ARG A 20 -3.64 -0.06 -20.21
N ILE A 21 -2.81 0.94 -20.52
CA ILE A 21 -1.35 0.81 -20.43
C ILE A 21 -0.93 0.53 -18.98
N ARG A 22 -1.53 1.23 -18.00
CA ARG A 22 -1.28 0.99 -16.57
C ARG A 22 -1.58 -0.46 -16.19
N LEU A 23 -2.75 -0.97 -16.57
CA LEU A 23 -3.14 -2.35 -16.28
C LEU A 23 -2.19 -3.35 -16.92
N GLN A 24 -1.80 -3.15 -18.19
CA GLN A 24 -0.85 -4.02 -18.88
C GLN A 24 0.49 -4.09 -18.14
N LEU A 25 1.06 -2.94 -17.75
CA LEU A 25 2.33 -2.90 -17.02
C LEU A 25 2.24 -3.63 -15.67
N ILE A 26 1.10 -3.56 -14.99
CA ILE A 26 0.88 -4.29 -13.74
C ILE A 26 0.85 -5.80 -14.00
N GLU A 27 0.09 -6.24 -15.01
CA GLU A 27 0.01 -7.66 -15.37
C GLU A 27 1.37 -8.22 -15.78
N ASP A 28 2.13 -7.49 -16.60
CA ASP A 28 3.48 -7.88 -17.01
C ASP A 28 4.41 -8.01 -15.79
N THR A 29 4.39 -7.02 -14.89
CA THR A 29 5.19 -7.06 -13.66
C THR A 29 4.86 -8.26 -12.77
N ILE A 30 3.58 -8.64 -12.67
CA ILE A 30 3.17 -9.81 -11.89
C ILE A 30 3.61 -11.09 -12.59
N ALA A 31 3.43 -11.18 -13.91
CA ALA A 31 3.78 -12.36 -14.70
C ALA A 31 5.29 -12.64 -14.72
N GLU A 32 6.13 -11.60 -14.72
CA GLU A 32 7.59 -11.71 -14.69
C GLU A 32 8.12 -12.15 -13.31
N ALA A 33 7.35 -11.97 -12.24
CA ALA A 33 7.75 -12.37 -10.90
C ALA A 33 7.67 -13.90 -10.69
N PRO A 34 8.44 -14.47 -9.74
CA PRO A 34 8.31 -15.87 -9.37
C PRO A 34 6.88 -16.22 -8.91
N GLU A 35 6.38 -17.39 -9.30
CA GLU A 35 5.00 -17.85 -9.02
C GLU A 35 4.63 -17.75 -7.52
N SER A 36 5.60 -18.02 -6.63
CA SER A 36 5.43 -17.91 -5.18
C SER A 36 5.02 -16.51 -4.72
N CYS A 37 5.39 -15.48 -5.48
CA CYS A 37 5.13 -14.07 -5.18
C CYS A 37 3.80 -13.57 -5.79
N HIS A 38 3.23 -14.27 -6.78
CA HIS A 38 2.03 -13.80 -7.51
C HIS A 38 0.87 -13.49 -6.59
N ARG A 39 0.57 -14.39 -5.64
CA ARG A 39 -0.52 -14.18 -4.67
C ARG A 39 -0.32 -12.90 -3.85
N ARG A 40 0.92 -12.65 -3.41
CA ARG A 40 1.26 -11.46 -2.61
C ARG A 40 1.15 -10.19 -3.46
N LEU A 41 1.67 -10.21 -4.69
CA LEU A 41 1.62 -9.09 -5.61
C LEU A 41 0.19 -8.72 -6.01
N ARG A 42 -0.68 -9.70 -6.26
CA ARG A 42 -2.12 -9.48 -6.50
C ARG A 42 -2.82 -8.84 -5.31
N GLY A 43 -2.47 -9.26 -4.10
CA GLY A 43 -2.96 -8.63 -2.88
C GLY A 43 -2.51 -7.16 -2.77
N LEU A 44 -1.27 -6.86 -3.11
CA LEU A 44 -0.74 -5.50 -3.12
C LEU A 44 -1.39 -4.63 -4.21
N GLN A 45 -1.58 -5.17 -5.41
CA GLN A 45 -2.34 -4.52 -6.50
C GLN A 45 -3.72 -4.09 -6.02
N PHE A 46 -4.46 -5.00 -5.35
CA PHE A 46 -5.77 -4.69 -4.79
C PHE A 46 -5.72 -3.54 -3.77
N GLN A 47 -4.75 -3.55 -2.86
CA GLN A 47 -4.57 -2.48 -1.87
C GLN A 47 -4.31 -1.12 -2.55
N ILE A 48 -3.41 -1.09 -3.53
CA ILE A 48 -3.08 0.12 -4.31
C ILE A 48 -4.31 0.63 -5.07
N ASP A 49 -5.08 -0.26 -5.70
CA ASP A 49 -6.29 0.12 -6.43
C ASP A 49 -7.37 0.68 -5.49
N MET A 50 -7.53 0.10 -4.29
CA MET A 50 -8.44 0.64 -3.28
C MET A 50 -7.98 2.00 -2.77
N GLU A 51 -6.68 2.19 -2.54
CA GLU A 51 -6.12 3.46 -2.08
C GLU A 51 -6.33 4.57 -3.11
N ARG A 52 -6.12 4.25 -4.40
CA ARG A 52 -6.40 5.14 -5.51
C ARG A 52 -7.89 5.52 -5.59
N ARG A 53 -8.81 4.55 -5.43
CA ARG A 53 -10.26 4.81 -5.43
C ARG A 53 -10.73 5.65 -4.24
N ARG A 54 -10.11 5.47 -3.08
CA ARG A 54 -10.41 6.24 -1.86
C ARG A 54 -9.83 7.65 -1.92
N ALA A 55 -8.90 7.94 -2.82
CA ALA A 55 -8.35 9.28 -2.99
C ALA A 55 -9.36 10.23 -3.60
N GLY A 56 -9.56 11.38 -2.97
CA GLY A 56 -10.38 12.46 -3.52
C GLY A 56 -9.80 13.10 -4.78
N ASN A 57 -8.51 12.87 -5.08
CA ASN A 57 -7.87 13.34 -6.31
C ASN A 57 -6.59 12.53 -6.65
N PRO A 58 -6.09 12.59 -7.90
CA PRO A 58 -4.92 11.84 -8.34
C PRO A 58 -3.62 12.12 -7.56
N MET A 59 -3.41 13.37 -7.13
CA MET A 59 -2.22 13.74 -6.35
C MET A 59 -2.27 13.10 -4.95
N GLY A 60 -3.44 13.09 -4.30
CA GLY A 60 -3.64 12.42 -3.03
C GLY A 60 -3.39 10.91 -3.14
N ALA A 61 -3.80 10.28 -4.24
CA ALA A 61 -3.47 8.88 -4.50
C ALA A 61 -1.95 8.67 -4.62
N CYS A 62 -1.28 9.53 -5.39
CA CYS A 62 0.18 9.48 -5.57
C CYS A 62 0.94 9.56 -4.25
N ILE A 63 0.58 10.53 -3.39
CA ILE A 63 1.22 10.71 -2.08
C ILE A 63 1.05 9.47 -1.20
N ARG A 64 -0.15 8.89 -1.15
CA ARG A 64 -0.43 7.75 -0.26
C ARG A 64 0.17 6.46 -0.77
N ILE A 65 0.15 6.23 -2.08
CA ILE A 65 0.85 5.09 -2.67
C ILE A 65 2.37 5.24 -2.45
N SER A 66 2.92 6.45 -2.58
CA SER A 66 4.33 6.72 -2.26
C SER A 66 4.65 6.44 -0.79
N LYS A 67 3.78 6.85 0.15
CA LYS A 67 3.90 6.51 1.58
C LYS A 67 3.96 4.98 1.76
N MET A 68 3.03 4.21 1.18
CA MET A 68 3.05 2.74 1.27
C MET A 68 4.38 2.11 0.80
N MET A 69 4.98 2.64 -0.27
CA MET A 69 6.29 2.17 -0.75
C MET A 69 7.41 2.51 0.24
N HIS A 70 7.41 3.73 0.76
CA HIS A 70 8.39 4.19 1.74
C HIS A 70 8.30 3.41 3.05
N ASP A 71 7.09 3.15 3.55
CA ASP A 71 6.85 2.36 4.75
C ASP A 71 7.41 0.94 4.56
N SER A 72 7.15 0.32 3.41
CA SER A 72 7.66 -1.02 3.09
C SER A 72 9.19 -1.07 3.07
N LEU A 73 9.83 -0.07 2.45
CA LEU A 73 11.29 0.05 2.42
C LEU A 73 11.87 0.29 3.81
N TYR A 74 11.19 1.12 4.61
CA TYR A 74 11.58 1.42 5.98
C TYR A 74 11.52 0.17 6.85
N THR A 75 10.42 -0.60 6.80
CA THR A 75 10.30 -1.89 7.50
C THR A 75 11.41 -2.84 7.06
N MET A 76 11.66 -2.98 5.76
CA MET A 76 12.74 -3.83 5.27
C MET A 76 14.10 -3.40 5.85
N ARG A 77 14.42 -2.10 5.81
CA ARG A 77 15.67 -1.57 6.40
C ARG A 77 15.78 -1.92 7.88
N GLN A 78 14.71 -1.73 8.65
CA GLN A 78 14.70 -2.10 10.07
C GLN A 78 14.94 -3.60 10.28
N THR A 79 14.28 -4.46 9.50
CA THR A 79 14.46 -5.92 9.63
C THR A 79 15.89 -6.36 9.32
N LEU A 80 16.55 -5.73 8.35
CA LEU A 80 17.95 -6.00 8.01
C LEU A 80 18.90 -5.51 9.10
N ASN A 81 18.70 -4.29 9.61
CA ASN A 81 19.51 -3.73 10.70
C ASN A 81 19.38 -4.54 12.00
N ALA A 82 18.16 -4.97 12.34
CA ALA A 82 17.92 -5.85 13.48
C ALA A 82 18.65 -7.19 13.33
N ALA A 83 18.70 -7.75 12.12
CA ALA A 83 19.38 -9.02 11.86
C ALA A 83 20.91 -8.94 12.04
N ILE A 84 21.51 -7.74 11.91
CA ILE A 84 22.95 -7.51 12.12
C ILE A 84 23.28 -6.95 13.52
N GLY A 85 22.28 -6.83 14.41
CA GLY A 85 22.48 -6.40 15.80
C GLY A 85 22.55 -4.89 16.02
N GLU A 86 22.15 -4.08 15.04
CA GLU A 86 22.02 -2.64 15.21
C GLU A 86 20.70 -2.28 15.91
N GLU A 87 20.70 -1.17 16.66
CA GLU A 87 19.47 -0.66 17.29
C GLU A 87 18.47 -0.21 16.22
N VAL A 88 17.22 -0.68 16.36
CA VAL A 88 16.13 -0.35 15.45
C VAL A 88 15.59 1.03 15.83
N ASP A 89 15.47 1.91 14.84
CA ASP A 89 14.81 3.21 14.99
C ASP A 89 13.31 3.00 15.28
N THR A 90 12.96 3.01 16.57
CA THR A 90 11.59 2.76 17.06
C THR A 90 10.66 3.97 16.90
N ASP A 91 11.19 5.17 16.66
CA ASP A 91 10.40 6.41 16.70
C ASP A 91 9.39 6.52 15.55
N MET A 92 9.68 5.88 14.41
CA MET A 92 8.82 5.92 13.21
C MET A 92 7.81 4.77 13.11
N LEU A 93 8.00 3.66 13.86
CA LEU A 93 6.98 2.60 14.01
C LEU A 93 5.71 3.11 14.71
N ALA A 94 5.80 4.24 15.42
CA ALA A 94 4.71 4.89 16.14
C ALA A 94 3.90 5.89 15.29
N LEU A 95 4.29 6.15 14.03
CA LEU A 95 3.62 7.18 13.19
C LEU A 95 2.46 6.66 12.34
N ASP A 96 2.19 5.35 12.35
CA ASP A 96 0.86 4.84 12.01
C ASP A 96 -0.01 5.00 13.26
N GLY A 97 -0.58 6.19 13.38
CA GLY A 97 -1.36 6.69 14.52
C GLY A 97 -2.56 5.83 14.88
N ASP A 98 -2.29 4.71 15.52
CA ASP A 98 -3.12 4.19 16.58
C ASP A 98 -2.16 3.89 17.73
N ALA A 99 -2.09 4.82 18.69
CA ALA A 99 -1.73 4.43 20.03
C ALA A 99 -2.80 3.41 20.43
N VAL A 100 -2.52 2.12 20.21
CA VAL A 100 -3.40 1.03 20.59
C VAL A 100 -3.50 1.07 22.11
N ALA A 101 -4.42 1.88 22.61
CA ALA A 101 -4.94 1.70 23.94
C ALA A 101 -5.36 0.22 23.99
N PRO A 102 -4.85 -0.57 24.95
CA PRO A 102 -5.17 -1.98 25.01
C PRO A 102 -6.70 -2.13 24.99
N ALA A 103 -7.21 -2.93 24.06
CA ALA A 103 -8.65 -3.11 23.88
C ALA A 103 -9.28 -3.51 25.22
N GLN A 104 -10.19 -2.68 25.72
CA GLN A 104 -10.82 -2.90 27.01
C GLN A 104 -11.98 -3.88 26.82
N VAL A 105 -11.89 -5.07 27.43
CA VAL A 105 -12.97 -6.06 27.41
C VAL A 105 -14.13 -5.52 28.25
N LEU A 106 -15.25 -5.21 27.59
CA LEU A 106 -16.49 -4.82 28.27
C LEU A 106 -17.21 -6.06 28.78
N SER A 107 -17.30 -6.20 30.09
CA SER A 107 -18.09 -7.25 30.75
C SER A 107 -19.58 -6.90 30.68
N PHE A 108 -20.41 -7.77 30.09
CA PHE A 108 -21.86 -7.63 30.13
C PHE A 108 -22.41 -8.48 31.30
N PRO A 109 -23.01 -7.87 32.34
CA PRO A 109 -23.64 -8.64 33.39
C PRO A 109 -24.89 -9.35 32.83
N MET A 110 -24.92 -10.67 32.97
CA MET A 110 -26.07 -11.49 32.63
C MET A 110 -27.20 -11.17 33.61
N GLN A 111 -28.19 -10.36 33.18
CA GLN A 111 -29.41 -10.16 33.95
C GLN A 111 -30.24 -11.44 33.90
N ALA A 112 -30.21 -12.21 34.99
CA ALA A 112 -31.19 -13.25 35.23
C ALA A 112 -32.52 -12.55 35.55
N ASN A 113 -33.41 -12.46 34.56
CA ASN A 113 -34.82 -12.17 34.82
C ASN A 113 -35.43 -13.39 35.51
N SER A 114 -35.86 -13.20 36.76
CA SER A 114 -36.83 -14.07 37.45
C SER A 114 -38.23 -13.52 37.26
#